data_AF-A0A6L5XNP5-F1
#
_entry.id   AF-A0A6L5XNP5-F1
#
_cell.length_a   1.000
_cell.length_b   1.000
_cell.length_c   1.000
_cell.angle_alpha   90.00
_cell.angle_beta   90.00
_cell.angle_gamma   90.00
#
_symmetry.space_group_name_H-M   'P 1'
#
loop_
_entity.id
_entity.type
_entity.pdbx_description
1 polymer ?
#
loop_
_entity_poly.entity_id
_entity_poly.type
_entity_poly.pdbx_seq_one_letter_code
_entity_poly.pdbx_strand_id
1 'polypeptide(L)'
;MARSGAIALIRQFCLECQGASSRSVRSCPDAQCPLWVWRLAALPGEASPTPEAGDAARAALRAVRRQCMNCAGNRREVRACPARESCPLWRCRFGVRPQTYKAVRRRFFAPKALRLF
;
A
#
# COMPACT_ATOMS: atom_id res chain seq x y z
N MET A 1 -9.70 12.07 -11.23
CA MET A 1 -8.57 11.35 -10.60
C MET A 1 -9.10 10.05 -10.02
N ALA A 2 -8.83 8.92 -10.66
CA ALA A 2 -9.30 7.61 -10.22
C ALA A 2 -8.85 7.36 -8.77
N ARG A 3 -9.81 7.03 -7.90
CA ARG A 3 -9.53 6.64 -6.51
C ARG A 3 -8.89 5.25 -6.56
N SER A 4 -7.59 5.16 -6.86
CA SER A 4 -6.87 3.89 -6.86
C SER A 4 -6.82 3.35 -5.43
N GLY A 5 -7.65 2.34 -5.15
CA GLY A 5 -7.68 1.65 -3.87
C GLY A 5 -6.35 0.93 -3.59
N ALA A 6 -6.08 0.61 -2.32
CA ALA A 6 -4.86 -0.10 -1.94
C ALA A 6 -4.69 -1.42 -2.71
N ILE A 7 -5.79 -2.14 -2.96
CA ILE A 7 -5.81 -3.39 -3.73
C ILE A 7 -5.36 -3.16 -5.18
N ALA A 8 -5.79 -2.08 -5.83
CA ALA A 8 -5.35 -1.74 -7.18
C ALA A 8 -3.84 -1.42 -7.23
N LEU A 9 -3.32 -0.70 -6.23
CA LEU A 9 -1.88 -0.43 -6.12
C LEU A 9 -1.07 -1.70 -5.86
N ILE A 10 -1.60 -2.64 -5.08
CA ILE A 10 -0.98 -3.96 -4.89
C ILE A 10 -0.92 -4.69 -6.23
N ARG A 11 -2.02 -4.70 -6.99
CA ARG A 11 -2.04 -5.35 -8.31
C ARG A 11 -1.00 -4.75 -9.26
N GLN A 12 -0.90 -3.42 -9.31
CA GLN A 12 0.11 -2.73 -10.10
C GLN A 12 1.53 -3.11 -9.67
N PHE A 13 1.81 -3.09 -8.37
CA PHE A 13 3.12 -3.51 -7.84
C PHE A 13 3.46 -4.95 -8.21
N CYS A 14 2.52 -5.87 -8.10
CA CYS A 14 2.74 -7.27 -8.48
C CYS A 14 3.01 -7.42 -9.98
N LEU A 15 2.36 -6.62 -10.84
CA LEU A 15 2.66 -6.61 -12.27
C LEU A 15 4.10 -6.17 -12.51
N GLU A 16 4.52 -5.05 -11.93
CA GLU A 16 5.89 -4.53 -12.08
C GLU A 16 6.93 -5.54 -11.55
N CYS A 17 6.67 -6.16 -10.39
CA CYS A 17 7.51 -7.20 -9.81
C CYS A 17 7.70 -8.41 -10.74
N GLN A 18 6.63 -8.83 -11.43
CA GLN A 18 6.63 -10.00 -12.31
C GLN A 18 6.81 -9.64 -13.80
N GLY A 19 7.52 -8.55 -14.10
CA GLY A 19 7.87 -8.17 -15.47
C GLY A 19 6.68 -7.77 -16.34
N ALA A 20 5.70 -7.07 -15.76
CA ALA A 20 4.44 -6.64 -16.38
C ALA A 20 3.53 -7.78 -16.89
N SER A 21 3.76 -9.04 -16.50
CA SER A 21 2.98 -10.19 -16.95
C SER A 21 1.91 -10.62 -15.94
N SER A 22 0.64 -10.50 -16.31
CA SER A 22 -0.48 -11.01 -15.50
C SER A 22 -0.42 -12.53 -15.29
N ARG A 23 0.09 -13.28 -16.27
CA ARG A 23 0.28 -14.74 -16.15
C ARG A 23 1.35 -15.07 -15.11
N SER A 24 2.43 -14.29 -15.07
CA SER A 24 3.51 -14.44 -14.09
C SER A 24 3.08 -14.05 -12.66
N VAL A 25 2.12 -13.13 -12.51
CA VAL A 25 1.52 -12.84 -11.19
C VAL A 25 0.67 -14.00 -10.68
N ARG A 26 -0.11 -14.64 -11.54
CA ARG A 26 -0.92 -15.82 -11.16
C ARG A 26 -0.03 -16.99 -10.72
N SER A 27 1.07 -17.21 -11.42
CA SER A 27 2.06 -18.27 -11.17
C SER A 27 3.17 -17.88 -10.19
N CYS A 28 3.06 -16.74 -9.49
CA CYS A 28 4.07 -16.32 -8.51
C CYS A 28 4.20 -17.37 -7.38
N PRO A 29 5.39 -17.95 -7.16
CA PRO A 29 5.58 -19.02 -6.18
C PRO A 29 5.71 -18.53 -4.74
N ASP A 30 5.91 -17.22 -4.53
CA ASP A 30 6.15 -16.63 -3.21
C ASP A 30 4.86 -16.52 -2.38
N ALA A 31 4.42 -17.66 -1.84
CA ALA A 31 3.27 -17.76 -0.93
C ALA A 31 3.48 -17.04 0.40
N GLN A 32 4.73 -16.77 0.78
CA GLN A 32 5.07 -16.05 2.00
C GLN A 32 5.03 -14.52 1.82
N CYS A 33 4.96 -14.04 0.57
CA CYS A 33 4.80 -12.63 0.28
C CYS A 33 3.56 -12.07 1.01
N PRO A 34 3.70 -11.00 1.82
CA PRO A 34 2.58 -10.34 2.47
C PRO A 34 1.45 -9.91 1.52
N LEU A 35 1.75 -9.71 0.24
CA LEU A 35 0.80 -9.29 -0.80
C LEU A 35 0.16 -10.47 -1.55
N TRP A 36 0.57 -11.72 -1.30
CA TRP A 36 0.18 -12.89 -2.08
C TRP A 36 -1.35 -13.01 -2.20
N VAL A 37 -2.08 -12.91 -1.09
CA VAL A 37 -3.56 -13.01 -1.07
C VAL A 37 -4.24 -11.87 -1.85
N TRP A 38 -3.58 -10.72 -1.93
CA TRP A 38 -4.13 -9.50 -2.53
C TRP A 38 -3.77 -9.35 -4.01
N ARG A 39 -2.83 -10.16 -4.51
CA ARG A 39 -2.23 -10.00 -5.85
C ARG A 39 -3.25 -10.14 -6.98
N LEU A 40 -4.35 -10.84 -6.76
CA LEU A 40 -5.43 -11.04 -7.73
C LEU A 40 -6.79 -10.46 -7.30
N ALA A 41 -6.90 -9.93 -6.08
CA ALA A 41 -8.16 -9.42 -5.50
C ALA A 41 -8.76 -8.19 -6.21
N ALA A 42 -8.07 -7.64 -7.23
CA ALA A 42 -8.60 -6.59 -8.09
C ALA A 42 -9.40 -7.13 -9.30
N LEU A 43 -9.43 -8.46 -9.51
CA LEU A 43 -10.10 -9.09 -10.64
C LEU A 43 -11.54 -9.49 -10.27
N PRO A 44 -12.52 -9.28 -11.18
CA PRO A 44 -13.88 -9.75 -10.96
C PRO A 44 -13.92 -11.28 -10.93
N GLY A 45 -14.54 -11.86 -9.89
CA GLY A 45 -14.72 -13.31 -9.73
C GLY A 45 -13.63 -14.03 -8.92
N GLU A 46 -12.51 -13.37 -8.62
CA GLU A 46 -11.52 -13.92 -7.68
C GLU A 46 -11.84 -13.42 -6.28
N ALA A 47 -12.24 -14.34 -5.39
CA ALA A 47 -12.69 -14.01 -4.04
C ALA A 47 -11.66 -13.14 -3.32
N SER A 48 -12.00 -11.87 -3.11
CA SER A 48 -11.41 -11.10 -2.01
C SER A 48 -11.57 -11.96 -0.76
N PRO A 49 -10.61 -11.97 0.18
CA PRO A 49 -10.95 -12.41 1.53
C PRO A 49 -12.22 -11.66 1.92
N THR A 50 -13.15 -12.35 2.58
CA THR A 50 -14.46 -11.84 3.00
C THR A 50 -14.33 -11.01 4.28
N PRO A 51 -13.83 -9.77 4.21
CA PRO A 51 -14.39 -8.72 5.07
C PRO A 51 -15.32 -7.81 4.29
N GLU A 52 -16.23 -7.17 5.01
CA GLU A 52 -16.89 -5.94 4.59
C GLU A 52 -15.91 -5.02 3.81
N ALA A 53 -16.37 -4.36 2.74
CA ALA A 53 -15.49 -3.64 1.81
C ALA A 53 -14.53 -2.63 2.49
N GLY A 54 -14.94 -2.05 3.62
CA GLY A 54 -14.11 -1.17 4.45
C GLY A 54 -12.94 -1.87 5.15
N ASP A 55 -13.14 -3.11 5.59
CA ASP A 55 -12.15 -3.91 6.29
C ASP A 55 -11.13 -4.54 5.33
N ALA A 56 -11.57 -4.93 4.13
CA ALA A 56 -10.67 -5.42 3.07
C ALA A 56 -9.63 -4.35 2.69
N ALA A 57 -10.05 -3.09 2.52
CA ALA A 57 -9.13 -2.00 2.23
C ALA A 57 -8.11 -1.75 3.35
N ARG A 58 -8.53 -1.87 4.61
CA ARG A 58 -7.64 -1.72 5.78
C ARG A 58 -6.66 -2.89 5.88
N ALA A 59 -7.11 -4.12 5.63
CA ALA A 59 -6.27 -5.30 5.63
C ALA A 59 -5.22 -5.26 4.50
N ALA A 60 -5.60 -4.80 3.31
CA ALA A 60 -4.68 -4.54 2.20
C ALA A 60 -3.60 -3.52 2.57
N LEU A 61 -3.95 -2.41 3.23
CA LEU A 61 -2.97 -1.44 3.72
C LEU A 61 -1.99 -2.05 4.74
N ARG A 62 -2.46 -2.92 5.65
CA ARG A 62 -1.58 -3.65 6.57
C ARG A 62 -0.64 -4.60 5.83
N ALA A 63 -1.11 -5.25 4.77
CA ALA A 63 -0.28 -6.08 3.90
C ALA A 63 0.83 -5.27 3.21
N VAL A 64 0.49 -4.10 2.66
CA VAL A 64 1.47 -3.14 2.11
C VAL A 64 2.51 -2.77 3.15
N ARG A 65 2.09 -2.50 4.40
CA ARG A 65 3.03 -2.14 5.47
C ARG A 65 4.05 -3.25 5.74
N ARG A 66 3.60 -4.50 5.78
CA ARG A 66 4.46 -5.68 5.95
C ARG A 66 5.41 -5.83 4.77
N GLN A 67 4.93 -5.71 3.53
CA GLN A 67 5.79 -5.76 2.35
C GLN A 67 6.87 -4.68 2.39
N CYS A 68 6.51 -3.44 2.76
CA CYS A 68 7.50 -2.38 2.88
C CYS A 68 8.52 -2.65 3.99
N MET A 69 8.14 -3.29 5.11
CA MET A 69 9.11 -3.73 6.11
C MET A 69 10.05 -4.80 5.55
N ASN A 70 9.53 -5.80 4.84
CA ASN A 70 10.35 -6.88 4.27
C ASN A 70 11.31 -6.35 3.20
N CYS A 71 10.86 -5.40 2.38
CA CYS A 71 11.64 -4.81 1.31
C CYS A 71 12.71 -3.85 1.83
N ALA A 72 12.36 -2.95 2.76
CA ALA A 72 13.27 -1.93 3.24
C ALA A 72 14.15 -2.40 4.40
N GLY A 73 13.67 -3.32 5.24
CA GLY A 73 14.33 -3.80 6.45
C GLY A 73 13.61 -3.33 7.72
N ASN A 74 13.62 -2.03 8.00
CA ASN A 74 13.07 -1.48 9.24
C ASN A 74 12.17 -0.24 9.07
N ARG A 75 11.60 0.23 10.19
CA ARG A 75 10.66 1.38 10.18
C ARG A 75 11.32 2.69 9.75
N ARG A 76 12.62 2.88 10.05
CA ARG A 76 13.38 4.08 9.69
C ARG A 76 13.64 4.09 8.18
N GLU A 77 14.04 2.96 7.62
CA GLU A 77 14.27 2.80 6.18
C GLU A 77 12.98 2.97 5.37
N VAL A 78 11.84 2.42 5.83
CA VAL A 78 10.55 2.68 5.17
C VAL A 78 10.21 4.18 5.16
N ARG A 79 10.57 4.92 6.21
CA ARG A 79 10.36 6.37 6.25
C ARG A 79 11.26 7.09 5.24
N ALA A 80 12.51 6.66 5.11
CA ALA A 80 13.54 7.23 4.23
C ALA A 80 13.49 6.71 2.78
N CYS A 81 12.64 5.73 2.47
CA CYS A 81 12.57 5.09 1.16
C CYS A 81 12.46 6.10 -0.01
N PRO A 82 13.39 6.10 -0.98
CA PRO A 82 13.44 7.09 -2.06
C PRO A 82 12.54 6.76 -3.25
N ALA A 83 11.91 5.59 -3.30
CA ALA A 83 11.13 5.07 -4.43
C ALA A 83 9.75 5.75 -4.61
N ARG A 84 9.67 7.06 -4.37
CA ARG A 84 8.42 7.83 -4.35
C ARG A 84 7.68 7.82 -5.68
N GLU A 85 8.43 7.97 -6.76
CA GLU A 85 7.87 8.07 -8.12
C GLU A 85 7.87 6.71 -8.83
N SER A 86 8.70 5.75 -8.38
CA SER A 86 8.86 4.44 -9.02
C SER A 86 8.08 3.30 -8.36
N CYS A 87 7.69 3.41 -7.08
CA CYS A 87 6.97 2.33 -6.39
C CYS A 87 5.48 2.66 -6.20
N PRO A 88 4.56 1.86 -6.77
CA PRO A 88 3.10 2.06 -6.61
C PRO A 88 2.64 2.06 -5.14
N LEU A 89 3.33 1.31 -4.29
CA LEU A 89 2.98 1.18 -2.87
C LEU A 89 3.45 2.35 -2.01
N TRP A 90 4.33 3.22 -2.52
CA TRP A 90 5.04 4.20 -1.70
C TRP A 90 4.10 5.14 -0.93
N ARG A 91 2.98 5.52 -1.53
CA ARG A 91 1.96 6.39 -0.92
C ARG A 91 1.24 5.72 0.25
N CYS A 92 1.19 4.39 0.26
CA CYS A 92 0.53 3.56 1.26
C CYS A 92 1.52 2.84 2.19
N ARG A 93 2.83 3.11 2.07
CA ARG A 93 3.91 2.39 2.78
C ARG A 93 3.81 2.38 4.30
N PHE A 94 3.07 3.33 4.87
CA PHE A 94 2.82 3.41 6.31
C PHE A 94 1.62 2.58 6.78
N GLY A 95 0.95 1.84 5.89
CA GLY A 95 -0.20 1.00 6.24
C GLY A 95 -1.45 1.79 6.60
N VAL A 96 -1.51 3.04 6.17
CA VAL A 96 -2.64 3.95 6.37
C VAL A 96 -3.00 4.60 5.05
N ARG A 97 -4.24 5.07 4.93
CA ARG A 97 -4.66 5.82 3.74
C ARG A 97 -3.80 7.08 3.61
N PRO A 98 -3.37 7.46 2.39
CA PRO A 98 -2.56 8.66 2.18
C PRO A 98 -3.20 9.93 2.75
N GLN A 99 -4.53 10.04 2.70
CA GLN A 99 -5.29 11.16 3.27
C GLN A 99 -5.17 11.19 4.80
N THR A 100 -5.28 10.05 5.47
CA THR A 100 -5.12 9.93 6.92
C THR A 100 -3.71 10.32 7.34
N TYR A 101 -2.68 9.86 6.61
CA TYR A 101 -1.29 10.25 6.90
C TYR A 101 -1.08 11.76 6.76
N LYS A 102 -1.60 12.39 5.69
CA LYS A 102 -1.54 13.84 5.49
C LYS A 102 -2.22 14.61 6.62
N ALA A 103 -3.40 14.15 7.05
CA ALA A 103 -4.15 14.77 8.14
C ALA A 103 -3.40 14.70 9.48
N VAL A 104 -2.87 13.52 9.83
CA VAL A 104 -2.06 13.33 11.03
C VAL A 104 -0.80 14.18 10.98
N ARG A 105 -0.07 14.18 9.86
CA ARG A 105 1.14 14.99 9.72
C ARG A 105 0.85 16.48 9.85
N ARG A 106 -0.24 16.98 9.25
CA ARG A 106 -0.68 18.37 9.42
C ARG A 106 -0.99 18.67 10.89
N ARG A 107 -1.72 17.79 11.59
CA ARG A 107 -2.07 18.02 13.00
C ARG A 107 -0.85 18.16 13.92
N PHE A 108 0.16 17.31 13.74
CA PHE A 108 1.33 17.29 14.62
C PHE A 108 2.41 18.30 14.24
N PHE A 109 2.56 18.61 12.94
CA PHE A 109 3.68 19.41 12.44
C PHE A 109 3.27 20.73 11.79
N ALA A 110 1.97 21.08 11.74
CA ALA A 110 1.59 22.41 11.30
C ALA A 110 2.12 23.46 12.28
N PRO A 111 2.58 24.62 11.77
CA PRO A 111 2.93 25.73 12.63
C PRO A 111 1.71 26.11 13.48
N LYS A 112 1.90 26.28 14.79
CA LYS A 112 0.86 26.82 15.66
C LYS A 112 0.62 28.27 15.25
N ALA A 113 -0.63 28.63 15.02
CA ALA A 113 -0.98 30.03 14.76
C ALA A 113 -0.60 30.85 16.00
N LEU A 114 0.33 31.78 15.83
CA LEU A 114 0.65 32.77 16.85
C LEU A 114 -0.58 33.68 16.95
N ARG A 115 -1.25 33.68 18.10
CA ARG A 115 -2.27 34.68 18.40
C ARG A 115 -1.54 35.95 18.80
N LEU A 116 -1.46 36.89 17.87
CA LEU A 116 -1.10 38.28 18.18
C LEU A 116 -2.38 38.89 18.75
N PHE A 117 -2.40 39.06 20.07
CA PHE A 117 -3.41 39.87 20.76
C PHE A 117 -3.06 41.34 20.61
#